data_AF-A0A4V6WEH6-F1
#
_entry.id   AF-A0A4V6WEH6-F1
#
_cell.length_a   1.000
_cell.length_b   1.000
_cell.length_c   1.000
_cell.angle_alpha   90.00
_cell.angle_beta   90.00
_cell.angle_gamma   90.00
#
_symmetry.space_group_name_H-M   'P 1'
#
loop_
_entity.id
_entity.type
_entity.pdbx_description
1 polymer ?
#
loop_
_entity_poly.entity_id
_entity_poly.type
_entity_poly.pdbx_seq_one_letter_code
_entity_poly.pdbx_strand_id
1 'polypeptide(L)'
;MYKAALICVLLIALTGCADQDNSLVAPSPTQVPLKDEVEDPTTSPDVLSPQNTPDSSPKPSIVENATFKDYDLPSWFRPLRELSHSDADATYILHEFELTRPLKEVDDWIRNESIRLGGEIVERYSYDITSSANLDLIVKLPYKTGTRIISTYTQKVMDKQHLVIEETVFRKPISIDQNYEDHALIIFSPLEDDSTKESFKGSYFHQHTDIYSIYFYSQAFFKELFEVNRYKLIDQSKLQYFVGYADKEGNEVFYDSVTDQNKDQFTFGIQLENDFLPKNELQRDRLLRHWAKTVLLGDKAYSRVIVGEEQINFVLKGKVLKSFTIRDLISDT
;
A
#
# COMPACT_ATOMS: atom_id res chain seq x y z
N MET A 1 29.86 -32.09 -11.12
CA MET A 1 30.41 -31.66 -9.83
C MET A 1 29.87 -30.27 -9.53
N TYR A 2 28.97 -30.16 -8.56
CA TYR A 2 28.30 -28.92 -8.16
C TYR A 2 29.28 -28.00 -7.42
N LYS A 3 29.36 -26.73 -7.81
CA LYS A 3 29.93 -25.66 -6.98
C LYS A 3 28.81 -24.66 -6.69
N ALA A 4 28.27 -24.76 -5.48
CA ALA A 4 27.42 -23.73 -4.90
C ALA A 4 28.31 -22.53 -4.58
N ALA A 5 27.98 -21.36 -5.14
CA ALA A 5 28.55 -20.10 -4.69
C ALA A 5 27.66 -19.58 -3.55
N LEU A 6 28.19 -19.68 -2.34
CA LEU A 6 27.64 -19.11 -1.12
C LEU A 6 27.83 -17.59 -1.19
N ILE A 7 26.74 -16.82 -1.30
CA ILE A 7 26.79 -15.36 -1.18
C ILE A 7 26.70 -15.03 0.32
N CYS A 8 27.85 -14.65 0.91
CA CYS A 8 27.89 -14.02 2.23
C CYS A 8 27.39 -12.59 2.13
N VAL A 9 26.22 -12.30 2.71
CA VAL A 9 25.77 -10.93 2.93
C VAL A 9 26.52 -10.38 4.15
N LEU A 10 27.42 -9.44 3.92
CA LEU A 10 28.12 -8.71 4.97
C LEU A 10 27.20 -7.56 5.46
N LEU A 11 26.63 -7.70 6.65
CA LEU A 11 25.96 -6.62 7.37
C LEU A 11 27.02 -5.62 7.85
N ILE A 12 27.12 -4.46 7.20
CA ILE A 12 27.87 -3.33 7.74
C ILE A 12 26.91 -2.51 8.60
N ALA A 13 27.10 -2.62 9.92
CA ALA A 13 26.59 -1.66 10.88
C ALA A 13 27.37 -0.33 10.71
N LEU A 14 26.65 0.78 10.51
CA LEU A 14 27.23 2.11 10.57
C LEU A 14 26.92 2.71 11.94
N THR A 15 27.91 2.67 12.84
CA THR A 15 28.01 3.54 14.00
C THR A 15 29.17 4.51 13.83
N GLY A 16 28.85 5.81 13.83
CA GLY A 16 29.56 6.86 14.56
C GLY A 16 30.84 7.47 13.96
N CYS A 17 30.82 8.79 13.75
CA CYS A 17 31.63 9.81 14.46
C CYS A 17 31.40 11.17 13.74
N ALA A 18 30.73 12.16 14.33
CA ALA A 18 31.18 13.06 15.41
C ALA A 18 32.19 14.12 14.93
N ASP A 19 31.73 15.38 14.89
CA ASP A 19 32.44 16.65 15.18
C ASP A 19 31.44 17.80 14.90
N GLN A 20 31.35 18.92 15.62
CA GLN A 20 31.84 19.36 16.93
C GLN A 20 31.11 20.69 17.21
N ASP A 21 30.76 20.91 18.48
CA ASP A 21 30.50 22.18 19.18
C ASP A 21 30.03 23.44 18.41
N ASN A 22 28.83 23.90 18.77
CA ASN A 22 28.75 25.23 19.36
C ASN A 22 27.62 25.31 20.41
N SER A 23 28.07 25.49 21.65
CA SER A 23 27.33 25.97 22.81
C SER A 23 26.40 27.15 22.46
N LEU A 24 25.18 27.15 23.01
CA LEU A 24 24.66 28.22 23.87
C LEU A 24 23.19 27.93 24.28
N VAL A 25 23.03 27.55 25.55
CA VAL A 25 22.00 28.04 26.50
C VAL A 25 20.52 27.79 26.17
N ALA A 26 19.91 26.85 26.90
CA ALA A 26 18.48 26.81 27.17
C ALA A 26 18.04 28.02 28.02
N PRO A 27 16.77 28.46 27.91
CA PRO A 27 15.91 28.22 29.07
C PRO A 27 14.47 27.79 28.73
N SER A 28 13.90 27.11 29.72
CA SER A 28 12.52 26.63 29.84
C SER A 28 11.53 27.77 30.18
N PRO A 29 10.21 27.50 30.31
CA PRO A 29 9.14 28.39 29.86
C PRO A 29 8.79 29.50 30.85
N THR A 30 8.46 30.69 30.33
CA THR A 30 7.93 31.79 31.14
C THR A 30 6.40 31.73 31.17
N GLN A 31 5.86 31.45 32.35
CA GLN A 31 4.50 31.79 32.75
C GLN A 31 4.35 33.31 32.88
N VAL A 32 3.24 33.87 32.40
CA VAL A 32 2.71 35.15 32.90
C VAL A 32 1.21 34.99 33.15
N PRO A 33 0.71 35.25 34.38
CA PRO A 33 -0.71 35.37 34.68
C PRO A 33 -1.16 36.83 34.56
N LEU A 34 -2.44 37.10 34.27
CA LEU A 34 -3.19 38.26 34.80
C LEU A 34 -4.70 38.17 34.49
N LYS A 35 -5.44 37.86 35.56
CA LYS A 35 -6.79 38.31 35.99
C LYS A 35 -7.05 39.81 35.77
N ASP A 36 -8.23 40.44 35.86
CA ASP A 36 -9.67 40.14 36.10
C ASP A 36 -10.39 41.45 35.62
N GLU A 37 -11.46 41.38 34.83
CA GLU A 37 -12.86 41.80 35.16
C GLU A 37 -13.32 43.27 34.94
N VAL A 38 -14.65 43.38 34.70
CA VAL A 38 -15.60 44.51 34.89
C VAL A 38 -15.79 45.42 33.65
N GLU A 39 -16.97 45.69 33.05
CA GLU A 39 -18.41 45.57 33.40
C GLU A 39 -19.30 45.62 32.13
N ASP A 40 -20.51 45.05 32.23
CA ASP A 40 -21.67 45.05 31.31
C ASP A 40 -22.36 46.47 31.27
N PRO A 41 -23.33 46.83 30.38
CA PRO A 41 -24.62 46.13 30.30
C PRO A 41 -25.39 46.13 28.94
N THR A 42 -26.45 45.32 28.94
CA THR A 42 -27.74 45.47 28.26
C THR A 42 -27.87 45.09 26.78
N THR A 43 -28.33 43.86 26.51
CA THR A 43 -29.65 43.62 25.88
C THR A 43 -30.12 42.17 26.08
N SER A 44 -31.35 41.98 26.56
CA SER A 44 -32.18 40.76 26.39
C SER A 44 -33.46 41.21 25.67
N PRO A 45 -34.30 40.33 25.08
CA PRO A 45 -34.31 38.87 25.10
C PRO A 45 -34.50 38.21 23.72
N ASP A 46 -34.17 36.93 23.58
CA ASP A 46 -35.10 36.01 22.91
C ASP A 46 -34.80 34.56 23.28
N VAL A 47 -35.80 33.93 23.88
CA VAL A 47 -35.82 32.49 24.17
C VAL A 47 -36.23 31.81 22.86
N LEU A 48 -35.25 31.25 22.15
CA LEU A 48 -35.47 30.21 21.17
C LEU A 48 -34.83 28.92 21.68
N SER A 49 -35.68 27.93 21.88
CA SER A 49 -35.40 26.58 22.34
C SER A 49 -34.25 25.93 21.55
N PRO A 50 -33.27 25.28 22.20
CA PRO A 50 -32.33 24.43 21.49
C PRO A 50 -32.97 23.05 21.28
N GLN A 51 -33.47 22.80 20.07
CA GLN A 51 -33.80 21.44 19.64
C GLN A 51 -33.27 21.20 18.23
N ASN A 52 -32.03 20.71 18.19
CA ASN A 52 -31.55 19.57 17.40
C ASN A 52 -30.03 19.52 17.58
N THR A 53 -29.59 19.09 18.76
CA THR A 53 -28.27 18.49 18.88
C THR A 53 -28.28 17.23 18.01
N PRO A 54 -27.37 17.07 17.04
CA PRO A 54 -27.24 15.81 16.31
C PRO A 54 -27.03 14.67 17.30
N ASP A 55 -27.57 13.51 16.95
CA ASP A 55 -27.62 12.29 17.76
C ASP A 55 -26.38 12.06 18.60
N SER A 56 -26.62 11.63 19.85
CA SER A 56 -25.60 11.06 20.71
C SER A 56 -24.78 10.06 19.90
N SER A 57 -23.49 10.32 19.74
CA SER A 57 -22.52 9.33 19.28
C SER A 57 -22.82 8.00 20.00
N PRO A 58 -23.05 6.90 19.27
CA PRO A 58 -23.53 5.66 19.86
C PRO A 58 -22.61 5.26 21.02
N LYS A 59 -23.20 4.96 22.18
CA LYS A 59 -22.43 4.43 23.31
C LYS A 59 -21.63 3.22 22.82
N PRO A 60 -20.35 3.08 23.21
CA PRO A 60 -19.54 1.92 22.83
C PRO A 60 -20.28 0.64 23.24
N SER A 61 -20.59 -0.19 22.26
CA SER A 61 -21.08 -1.55 22.49
C SER A 61 -19.88 -2.45 22.24
N ILE A 62 -19.29 -3.03 23.29
CA ILE A 62 -18.21 -4.00 23.07
C ILE A 62 -18.83 -5.21 22.35
N VAL A 63 -18.58 -5.30 21.05
CA VAL A 63 -19.01 -6.44 20.23
C VAL A 63 -17.92 -7.50 20.36
N GLU A 64 -18.30 -8.65 20.89
CA GLU A 64 -17.38 -9.77 21.01
C GLU A 64 -17.11 -10.38 19.62
N ASN A 65 -15.84 -10.49 19.22
CA ASN A 65 -15.42 -10.92 17.88
C ASN A 65 -15.84 -9.98 16.72
N ALA A 66 -15.80 -8.68 16.95
CA ALA A 66 -16.11 -7.67 15.92
C ALA A 66 -15.29 -7.89 14.63
N THR A 67 -15.91 -7.75 13.46
CA THR A 67 -15.32 -7.81 12.11
C THR A 67 -15.60 -6.51 11.36
N PHE A 68 -14.94 -6.28 10.22
CA PHE A 68 -15.29 -5.13 9.37
C PHE A 68 -16.75 -5.17 8.91
N LYS A 69 -17.35 -6.36 8.75
CA LYS A 69 -18.77 -6.50 8.37
C LYS A 69 -19.75 -5.99 9.43
N ASP A 70 -19.29 -5.71 10.66
CA ASP A 70 -20.10 -5.11 11.71
C ASP A 70 -20.10 -3.57 11.66
N TYR A 71 -19.33 -2.96 10.75
CA TYR A 71 -19.35 -1.51 10.51
C TYR A 71 -20.64 -1.14 9.78
N ASP A 72 -21.26 -0.05 10.23
CA ASP A 72 -22.40 0.56 9.56
C ASP A 72 -21.89 1.33 8.34
N LEU A 73 -21.76 0.62 7.21
CA LEU A 73 -21.24 1.16 5.96
C LEU A 73 -22.12 2.34 5.47
N PRO A 74 -21.54 3.54 5.27
CA PRO A 74 -22.27 4.67 4.76
C PRO A 74 -22.76 4.41 3.33
N SER A 75 -23.92 4.97 2.98
CA SER A 75 -24.54 4.81 1.66
C SER A 75 -23.70 5.33 0.48
N TRP A 76 -22.67 6.12 0.75
CA TRP A 76 -21.75 6.66 -0.25
C TRP A 76 -20.52 5.78 -0.52
N PHE A 77 -20.36 4.67 0.20
CA PHE A 77 -19.37 3.63 -0.13
C PHE A 77 -19.81 2.91 -1.41
N ARG A 78 -18.95 2.92 -2.43
CA ARG A 78 -19.16 2.15 -3.67
C ARG A 78 -18.17 1.00 -3.69
N PRO A 79 -18.60 -0.25 -3.42
CA PRO A 79 -17.69 -1.38 -3.41
C PRO A 79 -17.10 -1.60 -4.81
N LEU A 80 -15.78 -1.69 -4.89
CA LEU A 80 -15.05 -2.07 -6.08
C LEU A 80 -14.78 -3.57 -6.09
N ARG A 81 -14.28 -4.12 -4.98
CA ARG A 81 -14.05 -5.56 -4.83
C ARG A 81 -13.96 -6.02 -3.38
N GLU A 82 -14.17 -7.31 -3.16
CA GLU A 82 -13.86 -8.05 -1.95
C GLU A 82 -13.03 -9.29 -2.35
N LEU A 83 -11.82 -9.42 -1.80
CA LEU A 83 -10.92 -10.54 -2.09
C LEU A 83 -10.45 -11.17 -0.77
N SER A 84 -10.19 -12.47 -0.77
CA SER A 84 -9.75 -13.18 0.44
C SER A 84 -8.50 -14.01 0.20
N HIS A 85 -7.64 -14.09 1.21
CA HIS A 85 -6.47 -14.94 1.24
C HIS A 85 -6.34 -15.65 2.60
N SER A 86 -5.65 -16.77 2.64
CA SER A 86 -5.28 -17.42 3.90
C SER A 86 -3.96 -18.16 3.72
N ASP A 87 -3.11 -18.06 4.72
CA ASP A 87 -1.86 -18.82 4.82
C ASP A 87 -1.86 -19.65 6.11
N ALA A 88 -0.69 -20.07 6.60
CA ALA A 88 -0.55 -20.84 7.84
C ALA A 88 -0.77 -20.03 9.12
N ASP A 89 -0.58 -18.71 9.08
CA ASP A 89 -0.54 -17.82 10.25
C ASP A 89 -1.79 -16.94 10.37
N ALA A 90 -2.38 -16.50 9.25
CA ALA A 90 -3.57 -15.66 9.25
C ALA A 90 -4.58 -15.95 8.13
N THR A 91 -5.73 -15.29 8.26
CA THR A 91 -6.75 -15.12 7.21
C THR A 91 -6.88 -13.63 6.93
N TYR A 92 -6.97 -13.26 5.66
CA TYR A 92 -6.98 -11.88 5.18
C TYR A 92 -8.20 -11.65 4.31
N ILE A 93 -8.84 -10.50 4.46
CA ILE A 93 -9.93 -10.03 3.62
C ILE A 93 -9.61 -8.60 3.20
N LEU A 94 -9.58 -8.35 1.90
CA LEU A 94 -9.40 -7.04 1.31
C LEU A 94 -10.75 -6.51 0.84
N HIS A 95 -11.14 -5.34 1.32
CA HIS A 95 -12.26 -4.57 0.80
C HIS A 95 -11.72 -3.31 0.13
N GLU A 96 -12.12 -3.05 -1.12
CA GLU A 96 -11.76 -1.81 -1.81
C GLU A 96 -13.04 -1.05 -2.18
N PHE A 97 -13.04 0.26 -1.93
CA PHE A 97 -14.16 1.17 -2.19
C PHE A 97 -13.69 2.38 -2.97
N GLU A 98 -14.51 2.85 -3.91
CA GLU A 98 -14.34 4.18 -4.51
C GLU A 98 -14.89 5.24 -3.55
N LEU A 99 -14.08 6.24 -3.24
CA LEU A 99 -14.45 7.35 -2.37
C LEU A 99 -14.97 8.53 -3.18
N THR A 100 -16.10 9.06 -2.73
CA THR A 100 -16.74 10.27 -3.29
C THR A 100 -16.82 11.42 -2.29
N ARG A 101 -16.35 11.18 -1.06
CA ARG A 101 -16.34 12.14 0.07
C ARG A 101 -14.92 12.57 0.43
N PRO A 102 -14.75 13.73 1.08
CA PRO A 102 -13.45 14.14 1.63
C PRO A 102 -12.88 13.11 2.61
N LEU A 103 -11.57 12.90 2.59
CA LEU A 103 -10.89 11.92 3.45
C LEU A 103 -11.14 12.14 4.95
N LYS A 104 -11.33 13.40 5.37
CA LYS A 104 -11.70 13.72 6.76
C LYS A 104 -13.01 13.06 7.19
N GLU A 105 -14.03 13.07 6.33
CA GLU A 105 -15.31 12.41 6.63
C GLU A 105 -15.16 10.89 6.69
N VAL A 106 -14.26 10.32 5.89
CA VAL A 106 -13.92 8.89 5.90
C VAL A 106 -13.18 8.52 7.19
N ASP A 107 -12.18 9.30 7.59
CA ASP A 107 -11.42 9.14 8.84
C ASP A 107 -12.35 9.21 10.06
N ASP A 108 -13.15 10.26 10.16
CA ASP A 108 -14.13 10.44 11.24
C ASP A 108 -15.07 9.22 11.34
N TRP A 109 -15.54 8.71 10.20
CA TRP A 109 -16.38 7.51 10.15
C TRP A 109 -15.64 6.25 10.66
N ILE A 110 -14.45 5.94 10.14
CA ILE A 110 -13.69 4.74 10.55
C ILE A 110 -13.42 4.78 12.04
N ARG A 111 -12.97 5.94 12.56
CA ARG A 111 -12.67 6.10 13.99
C ARG A 111 -13.90 5.89 14.87
N ASN A 112 -15.03 6.49 14.49
CA ASN A 112 -16.28 6.35 15.23
C ASN A 112 -16.77 4.90 15.26
N GLU A 113 -16.74 4.21 14.12
CA GLU A 113 -17.15 2.80 14.03
C GLU A 113 -16.18 1.87 14.78
N SER A 114 -14.87 2.13 14.68
CA SER A 114 -13.85 1.40 15.44
C SER A 114 -14.12 1.51 16.95
N ILE A 115 -14.33 2.72 17.46
CA ILE A 115 -14.63 2.97 18.88
C ILE A 115 -15.97 2.32 19.28
N ARG A 116 -17.00 2.44 18.43
CA ARG A 116 -18.32 1.84 18.66
C ARG A 116 -18.22 0.34 18.88
N LEU A 117 -17.37 -0.33 18.11
CA LEU A 117 -17.12 -1.78 18.18
C LEU A 117 -16.12 -2.19 19.27
N GLY A 118 -15.57 -1.23 20.03
CA GLY A 118 -14.59 -1.49 21.08
C GLY A 118 -13.16 -1.72 20.56
N GLY A 119 -12.87 -1.26 19.34
CA GLY A 119 -11.55 -1.30 18.74
C GLY A 119 -10.55 -0.31 19.37
N GLU A 120 -9.29 -0.69 19.33
CA GLU A 120 -8.15 0.14 19.73
C GLU A 120 -7.45 0.66 18.47
N ILE A 121 -7.36 1.99 18.34
CA ILE A 121 -6.74 2.64 17.18
C ILE A 121 -5.25 2.84 17.46
N VAL A 122 -4.41 2.34 16.56
CA VAL A 122 -2.97 2.51 16.53
C VAL A 122 -2.64 3.34 15.28
N GLU A 123 -2.19 4.57 15.49
CA GLU A 123 -1.71 5.42 14.40
C GLU A 123 -0.42 4.83 13.82
N ARG A 124 -0.31 4.70 12.49
CA ARG A 124 0.97 4.36 11.88
C ARG A 124 1.95 5.51 12.00
N TYR A 125 3.23 5.17 12.12
CA TYR A 125 4.29 6.15 11.97
C TYR A 125 4.33 6.65 10.52
N SER A 126 3.59 7.72 10.23
CA SER A 126 3.73 8.46 8.98
C SER A 126 4.87 9.47 9.13
N TYR A 127 5.86 9.42 8.23
CA TYR A 127 6.89 10.46 8.15
C TYR A 127 6.32 11.86 7.84
N ASP A 128 5.04 11.94 7.44
CA ASP A 128 4.37 13.18 7.07
C ASP A 128 2.92 13.25 7.61
N ILE A 129 2.81 13.35 8.94
CA ILE A 129 1.54 13.47 9.71
C ILE A 129 0.82 14.81 9.42
N THR A 130 1.38 15.68 8.56
CA THR A 130 0.79 16.99 8.26
C THR A 130 -0.13 17.02 7.05
N SER A 131 -0.15 15.96 6.23
CA SER A 131 -0.99 15.97 5.04
C SER A 131 -2.40 15.44 5.37
N SER A 132 -3.42 16.27 5.15
CA SER A 132 -4.83 15.85 5.04
C SER A 132 -5.10 14.94 3.83
N ALA A 133 -4.06 14.29 3.30
CA ALA A 133 -4.03 13.65 2.00
C ALA A 133 -4.08 12.11 2.08
N ASN A 134 -3.80 11.53 3.25
CA ASN A 134 -3.78 10.07 3.43
C ASN A 134 -4.44 9.65 4.75
N LEU A 135 -5.17 8.54 4.70
CA LEU A 135 -5.69 7.81 5.86
C LEU A 135 -4.92 6.48 5.96
N ASP A 136 -4.15 6.33 7.03
CA ASP A 136 -3.36 5.14 7.30
C ASP A 136 -3.46 4.76 8.78
N LEU A 137 -4.53 4.04 9.10
CA LEU A 137 -4.85 3.58 10.45
C LEU A 137 -4.70 2.07 10.55
N ILE A 138 -4.24 1.61 11.72
CA ILE A 138 -4.37 0.23 12.16
C ILE A 138 -5.35 0.20 13.32
N VAL A 139 -6.36 -0.65 13.25
CA VAL A 139 -7.36 -0.82 14.29
C VAL A 139 -7.32 -2.25 14.77
N LYS A 140 -7.06 -2.46 16.05
CA LYS A 140 -7.20 -3.77 16.69
C LYS A 140 -8.63 -3.95 17.16
N LEU A 141 -9.34 -4.91 16.57
CA LEU A 141 -10.71 -5.22 16.97
C LEU A 141 -10.76 -6.28 18.08
N PRO A 142 -11.77 -6.25 18.96
CA PRO A 142 -11.98 -7.31 19.95
C PRO A 142 -12.16 -8.68 19.29
N TYR A 143 -11.30 -9.64 19.64
CA TYR A 143 -11.39 -11.01 19.14
C TYR A 143 -10.95 -12.02 20.22
N LYS A 144 -11.73 -13.08 20.40
CA LYS A 144 -11.55 -14.05 21.51
C LYS A 144 -10.25 -14.84 21.38
N THR A 145 -9.83 -15.18 20.16
CA THR A 145 -8.73 -16.13 19.92
C THR A 145 -7.77 -15.58 18.88
N GLY A 146 -6.58 -15.13 19.29
CA GLY A 146 -5.61 -14.58 18.37
C GLY A 146 -5.63 -13.06 18.35
N THR A 147 -5.49 -12.45 17.17
CA THR A 147 -5.54 -10.99 17.01
C THR A 147 -6.23 -10.65 15.70
N ARG A 148 -7.25 -9.80 15.75
CA ARG A 148 -7.89 -9.24 14.57
C ARG A 148 -7.50 -7.79 14.43
N ILE A 149 -7.05 -7.43 13.25
CA ILE A 149 -6.72 -6.06 12.89
C ILE A 149 -7.48 -5.66 11.63
N ILE A 150 -7.69 -4.36 11.49
CA ILE A 150 -8.06 -3.71 10.25
C ILE A 150 -6.98 -2.69 9.94
N SER A 151 -6.41 -2.79 8.76
CA SER A 151 -5.51 -1.77 8.21
C SER A 151 -6.23 -1.01 7.11
N THR A 152 -6.02 0.29 7.07
CA THR A 152 -6.69 1.19 6.12
C THR A 152 -5.65 1.89 5.28
N TYR A 153 -5.92 2.02 3.98
CA TYR A 153 -5.06 2.73 3.05
C TYR A 153 -5.89 3.56 2.11
N THR A 154 -5.38 4.74 1.75
CA THR A 154 -6.02 5.59 0.75
C THR A 154 -5.10 5.78 -0.43
N GLN A 155 -5.35 4.99 -1.46
CA GLN A 155 -4.65 5.11 -2.73
C GLN A 155 -5.40 6.10 -3.62
N LYS A 156 -4.68 7.07 -4.19
CA LYS A 156 -5.25 7.94 -5.23
C LYS A 156 -4.67 7.54 -6.58
N VAL A 157 -5.50 7.00 -7.45
CA VAL A 157 -5.10 6.62 -8.80
C VAL A 157 -5.66 7.64 -9.77
N MET A 158 -4.79 8.47 -10.32
CA MET A 158 -5.18 9.63 -11.14
C MET A 158 -6.18 10.55 -10.40
N ASP A 159 -7.42 10.64 -10.89
CA ASP A 159 -8.51 11.44 -10.33
C ASP A 159 -9.40 10.66 -9.35
N LYS A 160 -9.23 9.34 -9.25
CA LYS A 160 -10.04 8.48 -8.39
C LYS A 160 -9.34 8.22 -7.06
N GLN A 161 -10.07 8.46 -5.97
CA GLN A 161 -9.63 8.15 -4.62
C GLN A 161 -10.27 6.82 -4.20
N HIS A 162 -9.46 5.86 -3.77
CA HIS A 162 -9.94 4.60 -3.22
C HIS A 162 -9.63 4.50 -1.74
N LEU A 163 -10.47 3.79 -1.01
CA LEU A 163 -10.22 3.29 0.34
C LEU A 163 -10.04 1.79 0.26
N VAL A 164 -8.90 1.32 0.77
CA VAL A 164 -8.60 -0.09 0.94
C VAL A 164 -8.69 -0.39 2.43
N ILE A 165 -9.37 -1.47 2.78
CA ILE A 165 -9.49 -1.99 4.13
C ILE A 165 -9.04 -3.45 4.09
N GLU A 166 -7.93 -3.74 4.76
CA GLU A 166 -7.42 -5.08 4.94
C GLU A 166 -7.76 -5.57 6.36
N GLU A 167 -8.72 -6.50 6.46
CA GLU A 167 -8.99 -7.21 7.69
C GLU A 167 -8.10 -8.45 7.78
N THR A 168 -7.26 -8.50 8.82
CA THR A 168 -6.39 -9.65 9.09
C THR A 168 -6.76 -10.31 10.41
N VAL A 169 -6.91 -11.63 10.39
CA VAL A 169 -7.16 -12.47 11.56
C VAL A 169 -5.99 -13.41 11.77
N PHE A 170 -5.10 -13.04 12.69
CA PHE A 170 -4.00 -13.90 13.12
C PHE A 170 -4.52 -15.02 14.01
N ARG A 171 -4.12 -16.25 13.70
CA ARG A 171 -4.52 -17.45 14.47
C ARG A 171 -3.92 -17.48 15.87
N LYS A 172 -2.82 -16.77 16.09
CA LYS A 172 -2.14 -16.63 17.39
C LYS A 172 -2.16 -15.17 17.83
N PRO A 173 -2.16 -14.89 19.14
CA PRO A 173 -2.04 -13.52 19.63
C PRO A 173 -0.71 -12.91 19.19
N ILE A 174 -0.76 -11.70 18.63
CA ILE A 174 0.44 -10.92 18.28
C ILE A 174 0.36 -9.54 18.92
N SER A 175 1.53 -8.93 19.10
CA SER A 175 1.62 -7.51 19.41
C SER A 175 1.69 -6.73 18.11
N ILE A 176 0.98 -5.62 18.03
CA ILE A 176 1.10 -4.63 16.96
C ILE A 176 1.52 -3.30 17.58
N ASP A 177 2.28 -2.51 16.84
CA ASP A 177 2.63 -1.15 17.19
C ASP A 177 2.51 -0.25 15.95
N GLN A 178 2.92 1.01 16.07
CA GLN A 178 2.88 2.00 15.00
C GLN A 178 3.74 1.65 13.76
N ASN A 179 4.66 0.69 13.87
CA ASN A 179 5.52 0.22 12.78
C ASN A 179 5.02 -1.10 12.19
N TYR A 180 3.83 -1.55 12.58
CA TYR A 180 3.24 -2.73 11.96
C TYR A 180 2.96 -2.46 10.48
N GLU A 181 3.38 -3.40 9.65
CA GLU A 181 3.33 -3.32 8.20
C GLU A 181 2.69 -4.57 7.63
N ASP A 182 1.48 -4.42 7.12
CA ASP A 182 0.86 -5.31 6.15
C ASP A 182 0.92 -4.71 4.74
N HIS A 183 0.91 -5.61 3.77
CA HIS A 183 1.21 -5.32 2.38
C HIS A 183 0.25 -6.09 1.51
N ALA A 184 -0.95 -5.53 1.37
CA ALA A 184 -1.98 -6.08 0.52
C ALA A 184 -1.56 -6.01 -0.95
N LEU A 185 -1.23 -7.16 -1.54
CA LEU A 185 -0.86 -7.26 -2.94
C LEU A 185 -1.96 -7.96 -3.75
N ILE A 186 -2.48 -7.27 -4.76
CA ILE A 186 -3.32 -7.85 -5.83
C ILE A 186 -2.43 -8.23 -7.00
N ILE A 187 -2.47 -9.51 -7.35
CA ILE A 187 -1.80 -10.09 -8.49
C ILE A 187 -2.82 -10.27 -9.62
N PHE A 188 -2.57 -9.63 -10.75
CA PHE A 188 -3.38 -9.78 -11.96
C PHE A 188 -2.73 -10.83 -12.83
N SER A 189 -3.40 -11.95 -13.08
CA SER A 189 -2.88 -13.05 -13.93
C SER A 189 -3.80 -13.31 -15.12
N PRO A 190 -3.26 -13.50 -16.34
CA PRO A 190 -4.08 -13.86 -17.49
C PRO A 190 -4.55 -15.32 -17.42
N LEU A 191 -5.77 -15.59 -17.87
CA LEU A 191 -6.36 -16.93 -18.03
C LEU A 191 -6.41 -17.36 -19.51
N GLU A 192 -6.75 -18.63 -19.76
CA GLU A 192 -6.80 -19.22 -21.13
C GLU A 192 -7.90 -18.62 -22.01
N ASP A 193 -9.00 -18.22 -21.39
CA ASP A 193 -10.17 -17.62 -22.04
C ASP A 193 -10.05 -16.11 -22.20
N ASP A 194 -8.84 -15.58 -22.03
CA ASP A 194 -8.48 -14.17 -22.12
C ASP A 194 -8.97 -13.30 -20.94
N SER A 195 -9.62 -13.90 -19.95
CA SER A 195 -10.03 -13.18 -18.75
C SER A 195 -8.86 -12.92 -17.79
N THR A 196 -9.05 -11.96 -16.88
CA THR A 196 -8.10 -11.65 -15.82
C THR A 196 -8.54 -12.33 -14.53
N LYS A 197 -7.65 -13.10 -13.92
CA LYS A 197 -7.78 -13.51 -12.52
C LYS A 197 -7.11 -12.48 -11.62
N GLU A 198 -7.84 -12.04 -10.60
CA GLU A 198 -7.27 -11.25 -9.51
C GLU A 198 -7.07 -12.15 -8.29
N SER A 199 -5.83 -12.17 -7.78
CA SER A 199 -5.46 -12.95 -6.61
C SER A 199 -4.89 -12.04 -5.54
N PHE A 200 -5.38 -12.14 -4.31
CA PHE A 200 -4.93 -11.34 -3.19
C PHE A 200 -3.93 -12.11 -2.31
N LYS A 201 -2.92 -11.42 -1.78
CA LYS A 201 -2.01 -11.88 -0.71
C LYS A 201 -1.92 -10.78 0.37
N GLY A 202 -2.23 -11.10 1.63
CA GLY A 202 -2.35 -10.11 2.72
C GLY A 202 -1.15 -9.97 3.67
N SER A 203 -0.03 -10.60 3.34
CA SER A 203 1.25 -10.32 4.00
C SER A 203 2.35 -10.80 3.08
N TYR A 204 2.80 -9.90 2.21
CA TYR A 204 3.83 -10.22 1.24
C TYR A 204 5.17 -9.60 1.63
N PHE A 205 6.26 -10.33 1.39
CA PHE A 205 7.60 -9.79 1.59
C PHE A 205 7.83 -8.62 0.63
N HIS A 206 8.20 -7.48 1.18
CA HIS A 206 8.51 -6.28 0.41
C HIS A 206 9.74 -5.60 1.05
N GLN A 207 10.32 -4.64 0.33
CA GLN A 207 11.36 -3.76 0.85
C GLN A 207 11.06 -2.35 0.37
N HIS A 208 11.26 -1.34 1.22
CA HIS A 208 10.91 0.08 0.97
C HIS A 208 11.73 0.79 -0.11
N THR A 209 12.24 0.08 -1.10
CA THR A 209 12.77 0.71 -2.32
C THR A 209 11.89 0.29 -3.49
N ASP A 210 11.60 1.23 -4.38
CA ASP A 210 10.76 0.99 -5.56
C ASP A 210 11.30 -0.17 -6.41
N ILE A 211 12.62 -0.28 -6.54
CA ILE A 211 13.29 -1.31 -7.32
C ILE A 211 13.04 -2.71 -6.73
N TYR A 212 13.28 -2.87 -5.43
CA TYR A 212 13.05 -4.16 -4.77
C TYR A 212 11.56 -4.50 -4.71
N SER A 213 10.68 -3.51 -4.50
CA SER A 213 9.23 -3.72 -4.53
C SER A 213 8.77 -4.29 -5.88
N ILE A 214 9.21 -3.69 -7.00
CA ILE A 214 8.89 -4.21 -8.35
C ILE A 214 9.44 -5.63 -8.54
N TYR A 215 10.66 -5.92 -8.07
CA TYR A 215 11.22 -7.28 -8.13
C TYR A 215 10.36 -8.28 -7.34
N PHE A 216 10.01 -7.97 -6.09
CA PHE A 216 9.17 -8.81 -5.24
C PHE A 216 7.78 -9.01 -5.87
N TYR A 217 7.13 -7.96 -6.37
CA TYR A 217 5.81 -8.06 -7.03
C TYR A 217 5.89 -8.88 -8.33
N SER A 218 7.01 -8.83 -9.04
CA SER A 218 7.27 -9.68 -10.21
C SER A 218 7.40 -11.16 -9.82
N GLN A 219 8.09 -11.47 -8.73
CA GLN A 219 8.18 -12.84 -8.20
C GLN A 219 6.80 -13.36 -7.78
N ALA A 220 5.99 -12.54 -7.12
CA ALA A 220 4.62 -12.87 -6.77
C ALA A 220 3.76 -13.15 -8.02
N PHE A 221 3.85 -12.29 -9.03
CA PHE A 221 3.19 -12.46 -10.32
C PHE A 221 3.53 -13.81 -10.96
N PHE A 222 4.81 -14.16 -11.07
CA PHE A 222 5.20 -15.44 -11.69
C PHE A 222 4.83 -16.65 -10.85
N LYS A 223 4.90 -16.56 -9.52
CA LYS A 223 4.43 -17.63 -8.64
C LYS A 223 2.95 -17.91 -8.86
N GLU A 224 2.11 -16.87 -8.80
CA GLU A 224 0.67 -17.01 -9.06
C GLU A 224 0.44 -17.50 -10.48
N LEU A 225 1.14 -16.94 -11.48
CA LEU A 225 1.07 -17.37 -12.86
C LEU A 225 1.32 -18.88 -12.92
N PHE A 226 2.42 -19.43 -12.43
CA PHE A 226 2.69 -20.87 -12.54
C PHE A 226 1.72 -21.76 -11.74
N GLU A 227 1.12 -21.24 -10.66
CA GLU A 227 0.07 -21.96 -9.91
C GLU A 227 -1.25 -22.04 -10.70
N VAL A 228 -1.63 -20.97 -11.42
CA VAL A 228 -2.92 -20.88 -12.13
C VAL A 228 -2.83 -21.24 -13.61
N ASN A 229 -1.65 -21.09 -14.21
CA ASN A 229 -1.37 -21.22 -15.63
C ASN A 229 -1.16 -22.70 -15.99
N ARG A 230 -2.28 -23.35 -16.31
CA ARG A 230 -2.30 -24.74 -16.79
C ARG A 230 -1.79 -24.91 -18.22
N TYR A 231 -1.59 -23.81 -18.95
CA TYR A 231 -1.26 -23.76 -20.37
C TYR A 231 0.23 -23.55 -20.68
N LYS A 232 1.08 -23.42 -19.64
CA LYS A 232 2.55 -23.30 -19.76
C LYS A 232 3.01 -22.14 -20.67
N LEU A 233 2.39 -20.94 -20.60
CA LEU A 233 2.84 -19.79 -21.42
C LEU A 233 4.33 -19.51 -21.28
N ILE A 234 4.88 -19.73 -20.09
CA ILE A 234 6.30 -19.63 -19.81
C ILE A 234 6.75 -20.91 -19.10
N ASP A 235 7.93 -21.37 -19.49
CA ASP A 235 8.68 -22.39 -18.77
C ASP A 235 9.39 -21.74 -17.59
N GLN A 236 9.03 -22.12 -16.36
CA GLN A 236 9.61 -21.58 -15.13
C GLN A 236 11.14 -21.67 -15.11
N SER A 237 11.73 -22.69 -15.73
CA SER A 237 13.19 -22.85 -15.79
C SER A 237 13.90 -21.83 -16.68
N LYS A 238 13.16 -21.12 -17.55
CA LYS A 238 13.68 -20.09 -18.47
C LYS A 238 13.48 -18.68 -17.94
N LEU A 239 12.83 -18.52 -16.79
CA LEU A 239 12.54 -17.22 -16.21
C LEU A 239 13.85 -16.58 -15.73
N GLN A 240 14.34 -15.59 -16.47
CA GLN A 240 15.57 -14.86 -16.18
C GLN A 240 15.38 -13.38 -16.47
N TYR A 241 15.30 -12.59 -15.41
CA TYR A 241 15.14 -11.15 -15.47
C TYR A 241 15.73 -10.48 -14.21
N PHE A 242 16.09 -9.21 -14.34
CA PHE A 242 16.33 -8.32 -13.20
C PHE A 242 15.45 -7.07 -13.30
N VAL A 243 15.35 -6.34 -12.20
CA VAL A 243 14.64 -5.07 -12.11
C VAL A 243 15.64 -4.01 -11.71
N GLY A 244 15.72 -2.94 -12.48
CA GLY A 244 16.68 -1.88 -12.23
C GLY A 244 16.93 -1.02 -13.45
N TYR A 245 18.05 -0.31 -13.42
CA TYR A 245 18.53 0.47 -14.56
C TYR A 245 19.39 -0.43 -15.45
N ALA A 246 19.15 -0.37 -16.75
CA ALA A 246 19.97 -1.04 -17.75
C ALA A 246 20.65 -0.03 -18.68
N ASP A 247 21.89 -0.32 -19.07
CA ASP A 247 22.58 0.39 -20.14
C ASP A 247 22.02 0.02 -21.53
N LYS A 248 22.60 0.59 -22.59
CA LYS A 248 22.16 0.36 -23.98
C LYS A 248 22.43 -1.06 -24.47
N GLU A 249 23.31 -1.78 -23.79
CA GLU A 249 23.69 -3.15 -24.04
C GLU A 249 22.80 -4.14 -23.24
N GLY A 250 22.07 -3.65 -22.25
CA GLY A 250 21.17 -4.41 -21.39
C GLY A 250 21.83 -4.94 -20.11
N ASN A 251 23.01 -4.42 -19.74
CA ASN A 251 23.67 -4.76 -18.49
C ASN A 251 23.07 -3.95 -17.34
N GLU A 252 22.96 -4.58 -16.17
CA GLU A 252 22.54 -3.91 -14.95
C GLU A 252 23.52 -2.81 -14.55
N VAL A 253 22.97 -1.64 -14.24
CA VAL A 253 23.70 -0.49 -13.70
C VAL A 253 23.27 -0.31 -12.27
N PHE A 254 24.25 -0.25 -11.37
CA PHE A 254 23.99 -0.09 -9.95
C PHE A 254 23.27 1.24 -9.68
N TYR A 255 22.23 1.22 -8.83
CA TYR A 255 21.38 2.37 -8.57
C TYR A 255 22.16 3.64 -8.22
N ASP A 256 23.18 3.53 -7.37
CA ASP A 256 24.01 4.67 -6.93
C ASP A 256 24.86 5.29 -8.06
N SER A 257 24.98 4.61 -9.21
CA SER A 257 25.66 5.14 -10.40
C SER A 257 24.74 6.00 -11.29
N VAL A 258 23.44 5.98 -11.02
CA VAL A 258 22.42 6.75 -11.74
C VAL A 258 22.20 8.07 -11.02
N THR A 259 22.42 9.16 -11.74
CA THR A 259 22.32 10.54 -11.27
C THR A 259 21.41 11.32 -12.21
N ASP A 260 20.92 12.48 -11.78
CA ASP A 260 20.12 13.35 -12.65
C ASP A 260 20.83 13.77 -13.94
N GLN A 261 22.17 13.75 -13.96
CA GLN A 261 22.98 14.14 -15.12
C GLN A 261 23.14 13.04 -16.17
N ASN A 262 23.00 11.77 -15.77
CA ASN A 262 23.22 10.63 -16.65
C ASN A 262 22.02 9.67 -16.75
N LYS A 263 20.92 9.90 -16.01
CA LYS A 263 19.73 9.03 -16.02
C LYS A 263 19.17 8.76 -17.41
N ASP A 264 19.23 9.73 -18.31
CA ASP A 264 18.75 9.60 -19.69
C ASP A 264 19.59 8.62 -20.54
N GLN A 265 20.74 8.17 -20.03
CA GLN A 265 21.59 7.16 -20.67
C GLN A 265 21.15 5.73 -20.34
N PHE A 266 20.27 5.56 -19.35
CA PHE A 266 19.82 4.28 -18.85
C PHE A 266 18.32 4.11 -19.02
N THR A 267 17.86 2.86 -19.10
CA THR A 267 16.43 2.54 -19.10
C THR A 267 16.09 1.85 -17.78
N PHE A 268 15.21 2.47 -16.99
CA PHE A 268 14.64 1.80 -15.82
C PHE A 268 13.53 0.84 -16.24
N GLY A 269 13.55 -0.37 -15.69
CA GLY A 269 12.44 -1.30 -15.83
C GLY A 269 12.81 -2.73 -15.51
N ILE A 270 12.11 -3.64 -16.19
CA ILE A 270 12.27 -5.08 -16.07
C ILE A 270 13.08 -5.56 -17.27
N GLN A 271 14.35 -5.91 -17.03
CA GLN A 271 15.27 -6.37 -18.05
C GLN A 271 15.23 -7.90 -18.14
N LEU A 272 14.81 -8.41 -19.30
CA LEU A 272 14.84 -9.82 -19.63
C LEU A 272 16.23 -10.20 -20.12
N GLU A 273 16.82 -11.25 -19.56
CA GLU A 273 18.13 -11.75 -20.02
C GLU A 273 17.99 -12.51 -21.36
N ASN A 274 16.84 -13.17 -21.55
CA ASN A 274 16.50 -13.96 -22.72
C ASN A 274 15.04 -13.77 -23.13
N ASP A 275 14.70 -14.02 -24.40
CA ASP A 275 13.31 -13.94 -24.89
C ASP A 275 12.51 -15.22 -24.56
N PHE A 276 12.18 -15.39 -23.27
CA PHE A 276 11.34 -16.48 -22.77
C PHE A 276 9.83 -16.20 -22.92
N LEU A 277 9.46 -15.02 -23.41
CA LEU A 277 8.06 -14.62 -23.57
C LEU A 277 7.35 -15.46 -24.65
N PRO A 278 6.00 -15.57 -24.58
CA PRO A 278 5.19 -16.21 -25.62
C PRO A 278 5.52 -15.65 -27.01
N LYS A 279 5.47 -16.51 -28.04
CA LYS A 279 5.71 -16.09 -29.43
C LYS A 279 4.48 -15.50 -30.10
N ASN A 280 3.29 -15.84 -29.62
CA ASN A 280 2.06 -15.18 -30.02
C ASN A 280 2.03 -13.76 -29.43
N GLU A 281 1.87 -12.74 -30.29
CA GLU A 281 1.94 -11.33 -29.89
C GLU A 281 0.83 -10.93 -28.91
N LEU A 282 -0.38 -11.45 -29.10
CA LEU A 282 -1.53 -11.16 -28.24
C LEU A 282 -1.32 -11.73 -26.83
N GLN A 283 -0.88 -13.00 -26.73
CA GLN A 283 -0.54 -13.63 -25.46
C GLN A 283 0.63 -12.94 -24.77
N ARG A 284 1.63 -12.50 -25.55
CA ARG A 284 2.77 -11.73 -25.06
C ARG A 284 2.32 -10.39 -24.46
N ASP A 285 1.55 -9.59 -25.20
CA ASP A 285 1.06 -8.29 -24.73
C ASP A 285 0.24 -8.46 -23.45
N ARG A 286 -0.68 -9.44 -23.42
CA ARG A 286 -1.50 -9.73 -22.24
C ARG A 286 -0.66 -10.09 -21.03
N LEU A 287 0.30 -11.01 -21.18
CA LEU A 287 1.19 -11.38 -20.09
C LEU A 287 1.94 -10.16 -19.54
N LEU A 288 2.57 -9.37 -20.42
CA LEU A 288 3.34 -8.19 -20.02
C LEU A 288 2.44 -7.12 -19.36
N ARG A 289 1.22 -6.94 -19.86
CA ARG A 289 0.23 -6.01 -19.30
C ARG A 289 -0.19 -6.41 -17.89
N HIS A 290 -0.47 -7.68 -17.66
CA HIS A 290 -0.84 -8.20 -16.34
C HIS A 290 0.32 -8.15 -15.34
N TRP A 291 1.53 -8.43 -15.82
CA TRP A 291 2.75 -8.23 -15.05
C TRP A 291 2.91 -6.75 -14.67
N ALA A 292 2.80 -5.83 -15.63
CA ALA A 292 2.85 -4.38 -15.39
C ALA A 292 1.76 -3.92 -14.40
N LYS A 293 0.52 -4.40 -14.56
CA LYS A 293 -0.59 -4.07 -13.67
C LYS A 293 -0.32 -4.54 -12.23
N THR A 294 0.26 -5.72 -12.06
CA THR A 294 0.64 -6.23 -10.74
C THR A 294 1.71 -5.35 -10.10
N VAL A 295 2.78 -5.01 -10.81
CA VAL A 295 3.90 -4.25 -10.22
C VAL A 295 3.58 -2.77 -9.99
N LEU A 296 2.70 -2.17 -10.81
CA LEU A 296 2.39 -0.74 -10.73
C LEU A 296 1.11 -0.42 -9.95
N LEU A 297 0.13 -1.33 -9.92
CA LEU A 297 -1.20 -1.09 -9.34
C LEU A 297 -1.63 -2.17 -8.33
N GLY A 298 -0.84 -3.22 -8.17
CA GLY A 298 -1.17 -4.37 -7.31
C GLY A 298 -1.02 -4.07 -5.83
N ASP A 299 -0.01 -3.27 -5.45
CA ASP A 299 0.19 -2.90 -4.06
C ASP A 299 -0.89 -1.90 -3.60
N LYS A 300 -1.67 -2.34 -2.61
CA LYS A 300 -2.78 -1.62 -2.02
C LYS A 300 -2.44 -1.01 -0.66
N ALA A 301 -1.30 -1.36 -0.08
CA ALA A 301 -0.79 -0.72 1.13
C ALA A 301 -0.11 0.63 0.84
N TYR A 302 0.08 0.97 -0.45
CA TYR A 302 0.78 2.18 -0.86
C TYR A 302 -0.13 3.42 -0.90
N SER A 303 -0.19 4.14 0.23
CA SER A 303 -0.94 5.40 0.41
C SER A 303 -0.25 6.61 -0.24
N ARG A 304 -0.28 6.66 -1.58
CA ARG A 304 0.20 7.82 -2.36
C ARG A 304 -0.69 8.17 -3.54
N VAL A 305 -0.35 9.28 -4.19
CA VAL A 305 -0.87 9.63 -5.52
C VAL A 305 -0.08 8.86 -6.58
N ILE A 306 -0.79 8.09 -7.39
CA ILE A 306 -0.28 7.40 -8.57
C ILE A 306 -0.67 8.22 -9.80
N VAL A 307 0.34 8.76 -10.48
CA VAL A 307 0.16 9.62 -11.65
C VAL A 307 0.05 8.75 -12.91
N GLY A 308 -0.82 9.16 -13.84
CA GLY A 308 -1.09 8.37 -15.05
C GLY A 308 0.11 8.15 -15.98
N GLU A 309 1.16 8.97 -15.87
CA GLU A 309 2.36 8.91 -16.71
C GLU A 309 3.46 8.00 -16.14
N GLU A 310 3.32 7.56 -14.88
CA GLU A 310 4.21 6.55 -14.32
C GLU A 310 4.13 5.29 -15.16
N GLN A 311 5.29 4.68 -15.41
CA GLN A 311 5.38 3.56 -16.36
C GLN A 311 6.42 2.54 -15.94
N ILE A 312 6.27 1.33 -16.48
CA ILE A 312 7.28 0.29 -16.42
C ILE A 312 7.68 -0.11 -17.84
N ASN A 313 8.99 -0.27 -18.06
CA ASN A 313 9.54 -0.73 -19.33
C ASN A 313 9.89 -2.22 -19.22
N PHE A 314 9.53 -3.00 -20.24
CA PHE A 314 10.07 -4.34 -20.47
C PHE A 314 11.19 -4.24 -21.50
N VAL A 315 12.40 -4.62 -21.11
CA VAL A 315 13.60 -4.41 -21.90
C VAL A 315 14.23 -5.76 -22.22
N LEU A 316 14.75 -5.94 -23.44
CA LEU A 316 15.50 -7.12 -23.86
C LEU A 316 16.76 -6.68 -24.58
N LYS A 317 17.93 -6.99 -24.01
CA LYS A 317 19.25 -6.61 -24.54
C LYS A 317 19.34 -5.10 -24.84
N GLY A 318 18.99 -4.28 -23.86
CA GLY A 318 19.02 -2.81 -23.94
C GLY A 318 17.97 -2.17 -24.84
N LYS A 319 17.05 -2.96 -25.43
CA LYS A 319 15.94 -2.45 -26.25
C LYS A 319 14.62 -2.59 -25.52
N VAL A 320 13.87 -1.49 -25.43
CA VAL A 320 12.50 -1.51 -24.93
C VAL A 320 11.63 -2.33 -25.89
N LEU A 321 11.12 -3.46 -25.39
CA LEU A 321 10.14 -4.30 -26.09
C LEU A 321 8.75 -3.69 -26.01
N LYS A 322 8.39 -3.20 -24.82
CA LYS A 322 7.07 -2.65 -24.51
C LYS A 322 7.16 -1.78 -23.27
N SER A 323 6.36 -0.73 -23.23
CA SER A 323 6.14 0.10 -22.04
C SER A 323 4.64 0.14 -21.75
N PHE A 324 4.29 0.22 -20.47
CA PHE A 324 2.93 0.46 -20.03
C PHE A 324 2.92 1.59 -19.03
N THR A 325 2.11 2.61 -19.31
CA THR A 325 1.80 3.65 -18.33
C THR A 325 0.65 3.21 -17.44
N ILE A 326 0.52 3.80 -16.26
CA ILE A 326 -0.66 3.63 -15.39
C ILE A 326 -1.95 3.90 -16.15
N ARG A 327 -1.98 4.95 -16.97
CA ARG A 327 -3.15 5.30 -17.79
C ARG A 327 -3.55 4.15 -18.73
N ASP A 328 -2.58 3.53 -19.41
CA ASP A 328 -2.82 2.40 -20.32
C ASP A 328 -3.40 1.18 -19.60
N LEU A 329 -3.07 1.01 -18.33
CA LEU A 329 -3.47 -0.16 -17.52
C LEU A 329 -4.87 -0.01 -16.90
N ILE A 330 -5.39 1.22 -16.81
CA ILE A 330 -6.70 1.54 -16.22
C ILE A 330 -7.75 1.76 -17.31
N SER A 331 -7.39 2.32 -18.47
CA SER A 331 -8.35 2.67 -19.53
C SER A 331 -9.00 1.49 -20.27
N ASP A 332 -8.57 0.25 -19.99
CA ASP A 332 -9.09 -0.99 -20.59
C ASP A 332 -10.10 -1.75 -19.69
N THR A 333 -10.66 -1.08 -18.68
CA THR A 333 -11.93 -1.47 -18.02
C THR A 333 -13.03 -0.52 -18.46
#